data_AF-A0A7U9H9U9-F1
#
_entry.id   AF-A0A7U9H9U9-F1
#
_cell.length_a   1.000
_cell.length_b   1.000
_cell.length_c   1.000
_cell.angle_alpha   90.00
_cell.angle_beta   90.00
_cell.angle_gamma   90.00
#
_symmetry.space_group_name_H-M   'P 1'
#
loop_
_entity.id
_entity.type
_entity.pdbx_description
1 polymer ?
#
loop_
_entity_poly.entity_id
_entity_poly.type
_entity_poly.pdbx_seq_one_letter_code
_entity_poly.pdbx_strand_id
1 'polypeptide(L)'
;MWSRAALEECEGRHREAAGSYRKAAAAYRELPRPYAWALTTEGAARCSLTGGAGTSGAAGDRSDGAAGADGGRAQAVASLRRCVEQYTELGAVYDAARARTLLRSHQPPQSRRPGRPAFDDRLSPREREVAELAARGLMNREIAVVLHLSPRTVEQHVARAIRKTGALSRRDLLRTEKNAGPP
;
A
#
# COMPACT_ATOMS: atom_id res chain seq x y z
N MET A 1 0.04 33.10 17.14
CA MET A 1 0.98 32.01 16.78
C MET A 1 0.66 31.37 15.43
N TRP A 2 -0.60 31.02 15.15
CA TRP A 2 -1.00 30.47 13.84
C TRP A 2 -0.81 31.44 12.66
N SER A 3 -1.21 32.71 12.80
CA SER A 3 -1.06 33.72 11.72
C SER A 3 0.40 33.94 11.33
N ARG A 4 1.33 33.85 12.29
CA ARG A 4 2.77 33.96 12.04
C ARG A 4 3.29 32.77 11.23
N ALA A 5 2.82 31.55 11.55
CA ALA A 5 3.19 30.36 10.80
C ALA A 5 2.72 30.42 9.33
N ALA A 6 1.51 30.95 9.10
CA ALA A 6 0.98 31.13 7.76
C ALA A 6 1.80 32.15 6.94
N LEU A 7 2.22 33.26 7.56
CA LEU A 7 3.10 34.24 6.91
C LEU A 7 4.47 33.63 6.56
N GLU A 8 5.08 32.90 7.50
CA GLU A 8 6.37 32.21 7.27
C GLU A 8 6.26 31.16 6.15
N GLU A 9 5.10 30.50 5.99
CA GLU A 9 4.82 29.57 4.89
C GLU A 9 4.71 30.29 3.54
N CYS A 10 4.01 31.44 3.48
CA CYS A 10 3.90 32.27 2.27
C CYS A 10 5.25 32.86 1.83
N GLU A 11 6.13 33.17 2.79
CA GLU A 11 7.48 33.68 2.54
C GLU A 11 8.50 32.57 2.18
N GLY A 12 8.07 31.31 2.11
CA GLY A 12 8.93 30.18 1.76
C GLY A 12 9.85 29.71 2.91
N ARG A 13 9.71 30.26 4.11
CA ARG A 13 10.49 29.90 5.32
C ARG A 13 9.96 28.62 5.97
N HIS A 14 9.90 27.54 5.20
CA HIS A 14 9.22 26.29 5.56
C HIS A 14 9.75 25.65 6.86
N ARG A 15 11.05 25.73 7.15
CA ARG A 15 11.63 25.18 8.40
C ARG A 15 11.14 25.94 9.63
N GLU A 16 11.06 27.26 9.55
CA GLU A 16 10.59 28.12 10.63
C GLU A 16 9.07 27.98 10.81
N ALA A 17 8.33 28.00 9.70
CA ALA A 17 6.89 27.75 9.69
C ALA A 17 6.52 26.42 10.36
N ALA A 18 7.26 25.34 10.06
CA ALA A 18 7.06 24.04 10.71
C ALA A 18 7.27 24.09 12.23
N GLY A 19 8.20 24.91 12.71
CA GLY A 19 8.42 25.16 14.14
C GLY A 19 7.26 25.93 14.76
N SER A 20 6.82 27.01 14.12
CA SER A 20 5.68 27.84 14.55
C SER A 20 4.36 27.06 14.59
N TYR A 21 4.10 26.21 13.59
CA TYR A 21 2.94 25.31 13.57
C TYR A 21 2.98 24.26 14.69
N ARG A 22 4.15 23.66 14.98
CA ARG A 22 4.29 22.71 16.09
C ARG A 22 3.99 23.35 17.44
N LYS A 23 4.48 24.58 17.67
CA LYS A 23 4.15 25.35 18.88
C LYS A 23 2.66 25.63 19.00
N ALA A 24 2.01 26.01 17.89
CA ALA A 24 0.57 26.22 17.87
C ALA A 24 -0.22 24.92 18.12
N ALA A 25 0.22 23.79 17.54
CA ALA A 25 -0.39 22.49 17.78
C ALA A 25 -0.26 22.05 19.25
N ALA A 26 0.90 22.27 19.88
CA ALA A 26 1.08 21.99 21.31
C ALA A 26 0.08 22.78 22.17
N ALA A 27 -0.09 24.08 21.89
CA ALA A 27 -1.05 24.92 22.59
C ALA A 27 -2.51 24.47 22.38
N TYR A 28 -2.88 24.06 21.16
CA TYR A 28 -4.24 23.56 20.89
C TYR A 28 -4.52 22.18 21.48
N ARG A 29 -3.50 21.41 21.84
CA ARG A 29 -3.67 20.09 22.46
C ARG A 29 -4.25 20.19 23.87
N GLU A 30 -3.98 21.29 24.57
CA GLU A 30 -4.47 21.55 25.92
C GLU A 30 -5.91 22.10 25.94
N LEU A 31 -6.47 22.38 24.76
CA LEU A 31 -7.79 22.97 24.59
C LEU A 31 -8.75 21.94 23.98
N PRO A 32 -10.07 22.00 24.28
CA PRO A 32 -11.08 21.14 23.64
C PRO A 32 -11.39 21.63 22.22
N ARG A 33 -10.37 21.83 21.39
CA ARG A 33 -10.46 22.30 19.99
C ARG A 33 -9.73 21.33 19.06
N PRO A 34 -10.26 20.10 18.88
CA PRO A 34 -9.59 19.03 18.14
C PRO A 34 -9.35 19.38 16.66
N TYR A 35 -10.25 20.16 16.05
CA TYR A 35 -10.07 20.64 14.69
C TYR A 35 -8.87 21.60 14.55
N ALA A 36 -8.71 22.56 15.46
CA ALA A 36 -7.60 23.52 15.43
C ALA A 36 -6.24 22.84 15.65
N TRP A 37 -6.23 21.82 16.51
CA TRP A 37 -5.07 20.95 16.69
C TRP A 37 -4.71 20.18 15.41
N ALA A 38 -5.70 19.58 14.74
CA ALA A 38 -5.48 18.86 13.47
C ALA A 38 -4.95 19.79 12.37
N LEU A 39 -5.52 20.99 12.23
CA LEU A 39 -5.12 21.98 11.23
C LEU A 39 -3.67 22.45 11.40
N THR A 40 -3.25 22.71 12.63
CA THR A 40 -1.88 23.14 12.93
C THR A 40 -0.87 22.00 12.79
N THR A 41 -1.26 20.77 13.13
CA THR A 41 -0.44 19.58 12.91
C THR A 41 -0.26 19.28 11.43
N GLU A 42 -1.32 19.43 10.61
CA GLU A 42 -1.26 19.32 9.16
C GLU A 42 -0.30 20.35 8.56
N GLY A 43 -0.38 21.61 9.00
CA GLY A 43 0.53 22.69 8.56
C GLY A 43 1.98 22.39 8.86
N ALA A 44 2.29 21.93 10.08
CA ALA A 44 3.65 21.53 10.45
C ALA A 44 4.19 20.42 9.54
N ALA A 45 3.39 19.37 9.32
CA ALA A 45 3.80 18.23 8.51
C ALA A 45 4.02 18.62 7.04
N ARG A 46 3.16 19.49 6.48
CA ARG A 46 3.30 20.02 5.12
C ARG A 46 4.62 20.78 4.96
N CYS A 47 4.90 21.72 5.87
CA CYS A 47 6.13 22.49 5.82
C CYS A 47 7.39 21.63 5.98
N SER A 48 7.34 20.58 6.82
CA SER A 48 8.44 19.61 6.96
C SER A 48 8.67 18.79 5.70
N LEU A 49 7.62 18.44 4.95
CA LEU A 49 7.73 17.68 3.70
C LEU A 49 8.25 18.55 2.54
N THR A 50 7.86 19.83 2.48
CA THR A 50 8.36 20.79 1.49
C THR A 50 9.81 21.18 1.78
N GLY A 51 10.14 21.50 3.04
CA GLY A 51 11.48 21.92 3.44
C GLY A 51 12.55 20.83 3.37
N GLY A 52 12.16 19.55 3.37
CA GLY A 52 13.07 18.42 3.15
C GLY A 52 13.38 18.15 1.66
N ALA A 53 12.57 18.67 0.73
CA ALA A 53 12.70 18.41 -0.70
C ALA A 53 13.62 19.41 -1.43
N GLY A 54 13.98 20.54 -0.79
CA GLY A 54 14.76 21.58 -1.44
C GLY A 54 15.57 22.41 -0.47
N THR A 55 16.76 21.93 -0.06
CA THR A 55 17.95 22.75 0.24
C THR A 55 19.20 21.85 0.23
N SER A 56 19.69 21.49 -0.96
CA SER A 56 21.08 21.04 -1.16
C SER A 56 21.95 22.16 -1.76
N GLY A 57 21.58 23.42 -1.51
CA GLY A 57 22.27 24.58 -2.06
C GLY A 57 22.04 25.82 -1.22
N ALA A 58 22.89 26.01 -0.22
CA ALA A 58 23.49 27.29 0.22
C ALA A 58 23.90 27.22 1.71
N ALA A 59 25.22 27.12 1.90
CA ALA A 59 26.04 27.55 3.04
C ALA A 59 25.65 27.15 4.48
N GLY A 60 26.53 26.35 5.11
CA GLY A 60 26.73 26.37 6.57
C GLY A 60 26.73 24.99 7.23
N ASP A 61 27.94 24.43 7.37
CA ASP A 61 28.36 23.29 8.22
C ASP A 61 27.71 21.92 8.09
N ARG A 62 28.56 20.97 7.67
CA ARG A 62 28.36 19.53 7.77
C ARG A 62 28.74 19.07 9.17
N SER A 63 27.76 18.57 9.92
CA SER A 63 27.96 17.40 10.78
C SER A 63 26.61 16.68 11.01
N ASP A 64 26.60 15.39 10.69
CA ASP A 64 25.71 14.36 11.26
C ASP A 64 24.19 14.39 10.97
N GLY A 65 23.77 14.59 9.71
CA GLY A 65 22.35 14.76 9.36
C GLY A 65 21.65 13.74 8.45
N ALA A 66 22.33 12.73 7.88
CA ALA A 66 21.70 11.88 6.86
C ALA A 66 20.59 10.97 7.42
N ALA A 67 20.71 10.51 8.68
CA ALA A 67 19.68 9.70 9.35
C ALA A 67 18.47 10.53 9.85
N GLY A 68 18.58 11.86 9.92
CA GLY A 68 17.53 12.75 10.41
C GLY A 68 16.51 13.18 9.35
N ALA A 69 16.92 13.25 8.08
CA ALA A 69 16.05 13.70 6.98
C ALA A 69 14.96 12.65 6.65
N ASP A 70 15.34 11.38 6.59
CA ASP A 70 14.39 10.27 6.39
C ASP A 70 13.49 10.06 7.61
N GLY A 71 14.04 10.21 8.82
CA GLY A 71 13.26 10.20 10.07
C GLY A 71 12.24 11.34 10.14
N GLY A 72 12.63 12.54 9.74
CA GLY A 72 11.76 13.72 9.70
C GLY A 72 10.64 13.58 8.66
N ARG A 73 10.94 13.03 7.48
CA ARG A 73 9.93 12.72 6.46
C ARG A 73 8.94 11.66 6.93
N ALA A 74 9.43 10.56 7.52
CA ALA A 74 8.59 9.51 8.06
C ALA A 74 7.66 10.03 9.18
N GLN A 75 8.18 10.87 10.08
CA GLN A 75 7.40 11.50 11.14
C GLN A 75 6.33 12.46 10.60
N ALA A 76 6.64 13.25 9.56
CA ALA A 76 5.67 14.12 8.91
C ALA A 76 4.53 13.33 8.24
N VAL A 77 4.86 12.23 7.55
CA VAL A 77 3.86 11.32 6.96
C VAL A 77 2.99 10.68 8.05
N ALA A 78 3.57 10.23 9.16
CA ALA A 78 2.80 9.69 10.29
C ALA A 78 1.85 10.75 10.89
N SER A 79 2.30 12.00 11.00
CA SER A 79 1.50 13.12 11.51
C SER A 79 0.31 13.43 10.59
N LEU A 80 0.51 13.40 9.27
CA LEU A 80 -0.58 13.56 8.30
C LEU A 80 -1.61 12.42 8.36
N ARG A 81 -1.18 11.16 8.58
CA ARG A 81 -2.11 10.03 8.76
C ARG A 81 -3.04 10.25 9.95
N ARG A 82 -2.47 10.70 11.07
CA ARG A 82 -3.24 11.05 12.28
C ARG A 82 -4.23 12.20 12.04
N CYS A 83 -3.84 13.20 11.22
CA CYS A 83 -4.77 14.27 10.83
C CYS A 83 -5.94 13.74 10.00
N VAL A 84 -5.71 12.78 9.09
CA VAL A 84 -6.79 12.16 8.31
C VAL A 84 -7.78 11.42 9.21
N GLU A 85 -7.28 10.65 10.18
CA GLU A 85 -8.12 9.97 11.18
C GLU A 85 -8.97 11.00 11.93
N GLN A 86 -8.35 12.03 12.48
CA GLN A 86 -9.03 13.08 13.24
C GLN A 86 -10.08 13.83 12.40
N TYR A 87 -9.78 14.20 11.16
CA TYR A 87 -10.75 14.86 10.29
C TYR A 87 -11.91 13.94 9.91
N THR A 88 -11.65 12.63 9.79
CA THR A 88 -12.70 11.66 9.49
C THR A 88 -13.64 11.51 10.68
N GLU A 89 -13.11 11.42 11.89
CA GLU A 89 -13.90 11.39 13.13
C GLU A 89 -14.73 12.67 13.33
N LEU A 90 -14.17 13.83 12.99
CA LEU A 90 -14.84 15.12 13.10
C LEU A 90 -15.84 15.39 11.96
N GLY A 91 -15.95 14.52 10.95
CA GLY A 91 -16.79 14.75 9.77
C GLY A 91 -16.30 15.87 8.84
N ALA A 92 -15.04 16.31 8.98
CA ALA A 92 -14.41 17.32 8.14
C ALA A 92 -13.99 16.71 6.78
N VAL A 93 -14.97 16.37 5.95
CA VAL A 93 -14.79 15.58 4.72
C VAL A 93 -13.77 16.22 3.76
N TYR A 94 -13.85 17.53 3.57
CA TYR A 94 -12.96 18.26 2.68
C TYR A 94 -11.50 18.24 3.18
N ASP A 95 -11.29 18.49 4.47
CA ASP A 95 -9.96 18.46 5.09
C ASP A 95 -9.35 17.05 5.08
N ALA A 96 -10.17 16.04 5.35
CA ALA A 96 -9.76 14.64 5.23
C ALA A 96 -9.35 14.28 3.80
N ALA A 97 -10.10 14.74 2.78
CA ALA A 97 -9.76 14.51 1.38
C ALA A 97 -8.45 15.22 0.98
N ARG A 98 -8.28 16.48 1.40
CA ARG A 98 -7.05 17.26 1.17
C ARG A 98 -5.83 16.58 1.80
N ALA A 99 -5.91 16.20 3.07
CA ALA A 99 -4.83 15.54 3.79
C ALA A 99 -4.48 14.16 3.17
N ARG A 100 -5.47 13.39 2.70
CA ARG A 100 -5.24 12.16 1.93
C ARG A 100 -4.51 12.41 0.61
N THR A 101 -4.86 13.48 -0.11
CA THR A 101 -4.17 13.85 -1.34
C THR A 101 -2.71 14.19 -1.07
N LEU A 102 -2.44 15.00 -0.04
CA LEU A 102 -1.07 15.32 0.38
C LEU A 102 -0.27 14.07 0.77
N LEU A 103 -0.87 13.15 1.53
CA LEU A 103 -0.24 11.87 1.86
C LEU A 103 0.15 11.04 0.63
N ARG A 104 -0.72 10.98 -0.38
CA ARG A 104 -0.44 10.24 -1.62
C ARG A 104 0.73 10.82 -2.39
N SER A 105 0.90 12.14 -2.38
CA SER A 105 2.02 12.82 -3.05
C SER A 105 3.38 12.51 -2.42
N HIS A 106 3.41 12.20 -1.12
CA HIS A 106 4.66 12.03 -0.37
C HIS A 106 4.99 10.59 0.02
N GLN A 107 4.02 9.68 -0.05
CA GLN A 107 4.30 8.25 0.05
C GLN A 107 4.90 7.77 -1.28
N PRO A 108 5.97 6.97 -1.27
CA PRO A 108 6.33 6.22 -2.46
C PRO A 108 5.08 5.43 -2.89
N PRO A 109 4.87 5.17 -4.20
CA PRO A 109 3.79 4.30 -4.63
C PRO A 109 3.92 3.05 -3.78
N GLN A 110 2.98 2.84 -2.84
CA GLN A 110 3.02 1.64 -2.02
C GLN A 110 3.00 0.54 -3.06
N SER A 111 4.10 -0.23 -3.12
CA SER A 111 4.22 -1.41 -3.97
C SER A 111 2.86 -2.06 -3.90
N ARG A 112 2.14 -2.01 -5.03
CA ARG A 112 0.76 -2.52 -5.13
C ARG A 112 0.81 -3.81 -4.34
N ARG A 113 0.08 -3.89 -3.22
CA ARG A 113 0.06 -5.08 -2.35
C ARG A 113 0.24 -6.28 -3.27
N PRO A 114 1.27 -7.15 -3.10
CA PRO A 114 1.58 -8.19 -4.08
C PRO A 114 0.27 -8.81 -4.52
N GLY A 115 -0.09 -8.52 -5.78
CA GLY A 115 -1.48 -8.52 -6.22
C GLY A 115 -1.98 -9.93 -6.23
N ARG A 116 -2.67 -10.36 -5.17
CA ARG A 116 -2.93 -11.79 -4.88
C ARG A 116 -1.58 -12.52 -4.68
N PRO A 117 -1.41 -13.40 -3.68
CA PRO A 117 -0.30 -14.33 -3.76
C PRO A 117 -0.36 -14.97 -5.16
N ALA A 118 0.77 -14.97 -5.87
CA ALA A 118 0.93 -15.81 -7.04
C ALA A 118 0.33 -17.15 -6.63
N PHE A 119 -0.66 -17.58 -7.42
CA PHE A 119 -1.39 -18.82 -7.25
C PHE A 119 -0.45 -19.83 -6.62
N ASP A 120 -0.84 -20.50 -5.53
CA ASP A 120 -0.03 -21.62 -5.09
C ASP A 120 0.26 -22.45 -6.34
N ASP A 121 1.52 -22.79 -6.62
CA ASP A 121 1.85 -23.64 -7.77
C ASP A 121 1.28 -25.08 -7.59
N ARG A 122 0.39 -25.23 -6.62
CA ARG A 122 -0.37 -26.41 -6.28
C ARG A 122 -1.71 -26.37 -6.99
N LEU A 123 -2.15 -27.55 -7.41
CA LEU A 123 -3.48 -27.73 -7.96
C LEU A 123 -4.51 -27.49 -6.85
N SER A 124 -5.58 -26.77 -7.16
CA SER A 124 -6.76 -26.78 -6.29
C SER A 124 -7.33 -28.20 -6.23
N PRO A 125 -8.08 -28.57 -5.18
CA PRO A 125 -8.65 -29.92 -5.06
C PRO A 125 -9.40 -30.37 -6.31
N ARG A 126 -10.18 -29.45 -6.92
CA ARG A 126 -10.94 -29.74 -8.12
C ARG A 126 -10.09 -29.90 -9.38
N GLU A 127 -9.01 -29.13 -9.49
CA GLU A 127 -8.06 -29.29 -10.60
C GLU A 127 -7.24 -30.57 -10.45
N ARG A 128 -6.93 -31.00 -9.23
CA ARG A 128 -6.28 -32.29 -8.96
C ARG A 128 -7.15 -33.46 -9.39
N GLU A 129 -8.42 -33.49 -8.97
CA GLU A 129 -9.38 -34.53 -9.38
C GLU A 129 -9.50 -34.64 -10.91
N VAL A 130 -9.59 -33.49 -11.59
CA VAL A 130 -9.65 -33.43 -13.06
C VAL A 130 -8.33 -33.89 -13.68
N ALA A 131 -7.19 -33.48 -13.13
CA ALA A 131 -5.86 -33.89 -13.59
C ALA A 131 -5.62 -35.39 -13.43
N GLU A 132 -6.05 -35.98 -12.33
CA GLU A 132 -5.96 -37.43 -12.07
C GLU A 132 -6.77 -38.26 -13.08
N LEU A 133 -7.99 -37.83 -13.39
CA LEU A 133 -8.83 -38.52 -14.37
C LEU A 133 -8.31 -38.29 -15.79
N ALA A 134 -7.82 -37.09 -16.10
CA ALA A 134 -7.24 -36.78 -17.40
C ALA A 134 -5.94 -37.56 -17.67
N ALA A 135 -5.11 -37.76 -16.64
CA ALA A 135 -3.88 -38.55 -16.72
C ALA A 135 -4.14 -40.05 -16.86
N ARG A 136 -5.25 -40.55 -16.30
CA ARG A 136 -5.77 -41.90 -16.54
C ARG A 136 -6.31 -42.11 -17.96
N GLY A 137 -6.36 -41.07 -18.78
CA GLY A 137 -6.75 -41.14 -20.19
C GLY A 137 -8.22 -40.86 -20.48
N LEU A 138 -9.02 -40.47 -19.48
CA LEU A 138 -10.42 -40.13 -19.70
C LEU A 138 -10.55 -38.84 -20.52
N MET A 139 -11.55 -38.80 -21.40
CA MET A 139 -11.94 -37.62 -22.16
C MET A 139 -12.72 -36.62 -21.30
N ASN A 140 -12.73 -35.34 -21.67
CA ASN A 140 -13.37 -34.29 -20.88
C ASN A 140 -14.88 -34.52 -20.66
N ARG A 141 -15.54 -35.19 -21.62
CA ARG A 141 -16.95 -35.60 -21.51
C ARG A 141 -17.16 -36.69 -20.47
N GLU A 142 -16.24 -37.65 -20.38
CA GLU A 142 -16.29 -38.74 -19.40
C GLU A 142 -16.00 -38.20 -17.99
N ILE A 143 -15.01 -37.32 -17.87
CA ILE A 143 -14.69 -36.61 -16.62
C ILE A 143 -15.87 -35.75 -16.16
N ALA A 144 -16.55 -35.08 -17.09
CA ALA A 144 -17.75 -34.30 -16.82
C ALA A 144 -18.87 -35.15 -16.21
N VAL A 145 -19.07 -36.38 -16.73
CA VAL A 145 -20.04 -37.33 -16.16
C VAL A 145 -19.61 -37.78 -14.76
N VAL A 146 -18.35 -38.20 -14.59
CA VAL A 146 -17.82 -38.69 -13.30
C VAL A 146 -17.90 -37.62 -12.21
N LEU A 147 -17.56 -36.38 -12.55
CA LEU A 147 -17.50 -35.27 -11.60
C LEU A 147 -18.80 -34.45 -11.54
N HIS A 148 -19.83 -34.83 -12.29
CA HIS A 148 -21.10 -34.09 -12.39
C HIS A 148 -20.90 -32.60 -12.76
N LEU A 149 -20.08 -32.35 -13.78
CA LEU A 149 -19.76 -31.02 -14.29
C LEU A 149 -20.13 -30.87 -15.76
N SER A 150 -20.18 -29.62 -16.24
CA SER A 150 -20.22 -29.40 -17.69
C SER A 150 -18.85 -29.72 -18.33
N PRO A 151 -18.81 -30.23 -19.57
CA PRO A 151 -17.55 -30.42 -20.31
C PRO A 151 -16.71 -29.14 -20.40
N ARG A 152 -17.36 -27.99 -20.54
CA ARG A 152 -16.71 -26.67 -20.58
C ARG A 152 -16.03 -26.32 -19.25
N THR A 153 -16.62 -26.70 -18.13
CA THR A 153 -16.03 -26.52 -16.80
C THR A 153 -14.80 -27.41 -16.62
N VAL A 154 -14.86 -28.66 -17.10
CA VAL A 154 -13.72 -29.58 -17.10
C VAL A 154 -12.58 -29.05 -17.96
N GLU A 155 -12.86 -28.55 -19.17
CA GLU A 155 -11.86 -27.92 -20.04
C GLU A 155 -11.13 -26.77 -19.34
N GLN A 156 -11.88 -25.91 -18.64
CA GLN A 156 -11.30 -24.82 -17.87
C GLN A 156 -10.42 -25.32 -16.72
N HIS A 157 -10.82 -26.37 -16.00
CA HIS A 157 -10.02 -26.97 -14.95
C HIS A 157 -8.74 -27.63 -15.50
N VAL A 158 -8.81 -28.36 -16.62
CA VAL A 158 -7.63 -28.94 -17.30
C VAL A 158 -6.66 -27.84 -17.75
N ALA A 159 -7.17 -26.78 -18.39
CA ALA A 159 -6.32 -25.68 -18.86
C ALA A 159 -5.61 -24.96 -17.70
N ARG A 160 -6.32 -24.78 -16.57
CA ARG A 160 -5.72 -24.22 -15.35
C ARG A 160 -4.70 -25.16 -14.72
N ALA A 161 -4.96 -26.46 -14.71
CA ALA A 161 -4.03 -27.46 -14.20
C ALA A 161 -2.72 -27.48 -15.01
N ILE A 162 -2.82 -27.57 -16.35
CA ILE A 162 -1.68 -27.52 -17.28
C ILE A 162 -0.83 -26.26 -17.04
N ARG A 163 -1.48 -25.11 -16.92
CA ARG A 163 -0.79 -23.83 -16.71
C ARG A 163 -0.03 -23.78 -15.38
N LYS A 164 -0.56 -24.38 -14.31
CA LYS A 164 0.09 -24.39 -12.99
C LYS A 164 1.20 -25.42 -12.89
N THR A 165 1.04 -26.58 -13.53
CA THR A 165 2.02 -27.67 -13.42
C THR A 165 3.07 -27.64 -14.54
N GLY A 166 2.94 -26.73 -15.53
CA GLY A 166 3.85 -26.65 -16.68
C GLY A 166 3.87 -27.91 -17.56
N ALA A 167 2.82 -28.73 -17.53
CA ALA A 167 2.79 -30.01 -18.25
C ALA A 167 2.61 -29.77 -19.76
N LEU A 168 3.37 -30.49 -20.60
CA LEU A 168 3.24 -30.40 -22.06
C LEU A 168 2.05 -31.19 -22.60
N SER A 169 1.56 -32.17 -21.83
CA SER A 169 0.44 -33.03 -22.20
C SER A 169 -0.45 -33.31 -21.00
N ARG A 170 -1.75 -33.54 -21.25
CA ARG A 170 -2.73 -33.92 -20.21
C ARG A 170 -2.35 -35.21 -19.47
N ARG A 171 -1.56 -36.09 -20.11
CA ARG A 171 -1.04 -37.32 -19.50
C ARG A 171 0.10 -37.08 -18.52
N ASP A 172 0.81 -35.97 -18.67
CA ASP A 172 1.96 -35.62 -17.83
C ASP A 172 1.56 -34.82 -16.58
N LEU A 173 0.27 -34.46 -16.45
CA LEU A 173 -0.25 -33.67 -15.33
C LEU A 173 0.05 -34.27 -13.95
N LEU A 174 0.01 -35.60 -13.81
CA LEU A 174 0.35 -36.28 -12.56
C LEU A 174 1.86 -36.41 -12.32
N ARG A 175 2.66 -36.45 -13.39
CA ARG A 175 4.12 -36.56 -13.27
C ARG A 175 4.72 -35.25 -12.77
N THR A 176 4.22 -34.12 -13.27
CA THR A 176 4.72 -32.80 -12.88
C THR A 176 4.22 -32.37 -11.50
N GLU A 177 3.00 -32.74 -11.10
CA GLU A 177 2.53 -32.49 -9.72
C GLU A 177 3.38 -33.24 -8.67
N LYS A 178 3.71 -34.51 -8.93
CA LYS A 178 4.54 -35.31 -8.00
C LYS A 178 5.97 -34.80 -7.87
N ASN A 179 6.52 -34.17 -8.91
CA ASN A 179 7.82 -33.51 -8.85
C ASN A 179 7.77 -32.13 -8.16
N ALA A 180 6.58 -31.60 -7.84
CA ALA A 180 6.38 -30.26 -7.31
C ALA A 180 6.17 -30.20 -5.78
N GLY A 181 6.56 -31.21 -4.99
CA GLY A 181 6.56 -31.04 -3.53
C GLY A 181 7.39 -32.04 -2.72
N PRO A 182 7.83 -31.66 -1.50
CA PRO A 182 8.35 -30.38 -1.01
C PRO A 182 9.91 -30.39 -0.94
N PRO A 183 10.59 -29.28 -0.58
CA PRO A 183 12.00 -29.32 -0.17
C PRO A 183 12.20 -30.07 1.16
#